data_AF-A0AAV4GHY0-F1
#
_entry.id   AF-A0AAV4GHY0-F1
#
_cell.length_a   1.000
_cell.length_b   1.000
_cell.length_c   1.000
_cell.angle_alpha   90.00
_cell.angle_beta   90.00
_cell.angle_gamma   90.00
#
_symmetry.space_group_name_H-M   'P 1'
#
loop_
_entity.id
_entity.type
_entity.pdbx_description
1 polymer ?
#
loop_
_entity_poly.entity_id
_entity_poly.type
_entity_poly.pdbx_seq_one_letter_code
_entity_poly.pdbx_strand_id
1 'polypeptide(L)'
;MALHDLEYNAICSSDACHKFTWCVDACVREKTVNAKRARELQGFLDALKRGHESVLGDLSMVLCEPYAMNIVLQSVMKALQNCVITETLPRDNPDLVLLCRMTLLGLNAWEIIDSQNYVEPKLEPGFFTKFLSYMVSLMAEDQVRYFTAKIPGETVTPPPLPPDMYATWISRYPLASVVAMYYCLQCARMKDRLAVAQILPTLIHCEGEHAYADTFLHCLTSYLVHMKDDFQHPEFCTAVFDDFFMRTNHLSKKKKSAHKKRLTPAVSRENVLRHLLRLLIHIYHKVPRQKLESITEEIISDKDLSEQVRTTLDVLQEKMSIHEPSPVPSPEKLDSPLASVPAPTPAPHR
;
A
#
# COMPACT_ATOMS: atom_id res chain seq x y z
N MET A 1 -19.54 10.53 -20.02
CA MET A 1 -20.70 9.76 -19.53
C MET A 1 -21.96 10.59 -19.38
N ALA A 2 -21.93 11.78 -18.76
CA ALA A 2 -23.13 12.63 -18.67
C ALA A 2 -23.86 12.87 -20.01
N LEU A 3 -23.13 13.09 -21.12
CA LEU A 3 -23.75 13.24 -22.45
C LEU A 3 -24.36 11.96 -23.01
N HIS A 4 -23.80 10.79 -22.66
CA HIS A 4 -24.36 9.49 -23.01
C HIS A 4 -25.68 9.26 -22.27
N ASP A 5 -25.73 9.61 -20.99
CA ASP A 5 -26.92 9.44 -20.16
C ASP A 5 -28.05 10.42 -20.54
N LEU A 6 -27.69 11.55 -21.14
CA LEU A 6 -28.61 12.52 -21.76
C LEU A 6 -28.97 12.16 -23.22
N GLU A 7 -28.55 10.99 -23.70
CA GLU A 7 -28.85 10.45 -25.04
C GLU A 7 -28.40 11.33 -26.22
N TYR A 8 -27.34 12.13 -26.04
CA TYR A 8 -26.74 12.94 -27.12
C TYR A 8 -25.89 12.08 -28.08
N ASN A 9 -26.55 11.20 -28.83
CA ASN A 9 -25.94 10.18 -29.69
C ASN A 9 -25.02 10.75 -30.78
N ALA A 10 -25.28 11.97 -31.27
CA ALA A 10 -24.43 12.61 -32.29
C ALA A 10 -23.01 12.86 -31.77
N ILE A 11 -22.86 13.30 -30.52
CA ILE A 11 -21.55 13.56 -29.92
C ILE A 11 -20.88 12.22 -29.56
N CYS A 12 -21.62 11.32 -28.90
CA CYS A 12 -21.12 10.01 -28.49
C CYS A 12 -20.64 9.11 -29.65
N SER A 13 -21.23 9.27 -30.84
CA SER A 13 -20.80 8.53 -32.04
C SER A 13 -19.60 9.16 -32.73
N SER A 14 -19.43 10.48 -32.63
CA SER A 14 -18.26 11.20 -33.18
C SER A 14 -17.01 11.09 -32.31
N ASP A 15 -17.18 10.92 -31.00
CA ASP A 15 -16.08 10.91 -30.04
C ASP A 15 -15.32 9.56 -30.07
N ALA A 16 -14.03 9.64 -30.41
CA ALA A 16 -13.14 8.49 -30.50
C ALA A 16 -12.87 7.83 -29.13
N CYS A 17 -12.94 8.59 -28.02
CA CYS A 17 -12.68 8.06 -26.68
C CYS A 17 -13.92 7.45 -26.02
N HIS A 18 -15.12 7.77 -26.52
CA HIS A 18 -16.39 7.42 -25.86
C HIS A 18 -16.52 5.92 -25.55
N LYS A 19 -16.23 5.04 -26.52
CA LYS A 19 -16.34 3.58 -26.33
C LYS A 19 -15.36 3.06 -25.28
N PHE A 20 -14.15 3.61 -25.26
CA PHE A 20 -13.14 3.27 -24.27
C PHE A 20 -13.58 3.72 -22.87
N THR A 21 -13.98 4.98 -22.73
CA THR A 21 -14.49 5.56 -21.48
C THR A 21 -15.69 4.80 -20.94
N TRP A 22 -16.62 4.40 -21.82
CA TRP A 22 -17.78 3.60 -21.41
C TRP A 22 -17.39 2.21 -20.91
N CYS A 23 -16.38 1.59 -21.54
CA CYS A 23 -15.84 0.31 -21.10
C CYS A 23 -15.14 0.42 -19.74
N VAL A 24 -14.33 1.47 -19.54
CA VAL A 24 -13.68 1.76 -18.24
C VAL A 24 -14.73 2.03 -17.16
N ASP A 25 -15.75 2.84 -17.45
CA ASP A 25 -16.84 3.12 -16.51
C ASP A 25 -17.58 1.84 -16.10
N ALA A 26 -17.81 0.92 -17.04
CA ALA A 26 -18.35 -0.40 -16.70
C ALA A 26 -17.44 -1.19 -15.74
N CYS A 27 -16.12 -1.14 -15.94
CA CYS A 27 -15.16 -1.79 -15.04
C CYS A 27 -15.18 -1.14 -13.64
N VAL A 28 -15.37 0.18 -13.55
CA VAL A 28 -15.51 0.90 -12.28
C VAL A 28 -16.77 0.45 -11.53
N ARG A 29 -17.92 0.40 -12.22
CA ARG A 29 -19.19 -0.07 -11.63
C ARG A 29 -19.12 -1.53 -11.18
N GLU A 30 -18.47 -2.39 -11.98
CA GLU A 30 -18.26 -3.81 -11.67
C GLU A 30 -17.13 -4.06 -10.65
N LYS A 31 -16.33 -3.03 -10.31
CA LYS A 31 -15.16 -3.08 -9.42
C LYS A 31 -14.11 -4.12 -9.83
N THR A 32 -14.01 -4.41 -11.13
CA THR A 32 -13.06 -5.37 -11.68
C THR A 32 -12.92 -5.21 -13.19
N VAL A 33 -11.73 -5.50 -13.71
CA VAL A 33 -11.51 -5.70 -15.16
C VAL A 33 -11.54 -7.19 -15.44
N ASN A 34 -12.60 -7.68 -16.08
CA ASN A 34 -12.72 -9.09 -16.46
C ASN A 34 -12.07 -9.38 -17.82
N ALA A 35 -11.83 -10.65 -18.15
CA ALA A 35 -11.15 -11.05 -19.39
C ALA A 35 -11.87 -10.63 -20.70
N LYS A 36 -13.19 -10.38 -20.65
CA LYS A 36 -13.93 -9.85 -21.81
C LYS A 36 -13.62 -8.37 -21.99
N ARG A 37 -13.74 -7.59 -20.92
CA ARG A 37 -13.43 -6.15 -20.89
C ARG A 37 -11.97 -5.88 -21.19
N ALA A 38 -11.06 -6.69 -20.66
CA ALA A 38 -9.63 -6.64 -20.97
C ALA A 38 -9.39 -6.73 -22.49
N ARG A 39 -10.00 -7.69 -23.17
CA ARG A 39 -9.89 -7.82 -24.64
C ARG A 39 -10.49 -6.63 -25.40
N GLU A 40 -11.61 -6.09 -24.93
CA GLU A 40 -12.21 -4.86 -25.52
C GLU A 40 -11.25 -3.66 -25.36
N LEU A 41 -10.71 -3.45 -24.16
CA LEU A 41 -9.77 -2.36 -23.85
C LEU A 41 -8.46 -2.48 -24.63
N GLN A 42 -7.89 -3.69 -24.70
CA GLN A 42 -6.73 -3.98 -25.54
C GLN A 42 -7.02 -3.65 -27.01
N GLY A 43 -8.18 -4.07 -27.52
CA GLY A 43 -8.60 -3.79 -28.89
C GLY A 43 -8.69 -2.29 -29.18
N PHE A 44 -9.17 -1.47 -28.23
CA PHE A 44 -9.21 -0.02 -28.38
C PHE A 44 -7.81 0.61 -28.43
N LEU A 45 -6.89 0.18 -27.55
CA LEU A 45 -5.51 0.68 -27.54
C LEU A 45 -4.74 0.28 -28.81
N ASP A 46 -4.95 -0.94 -29.31
CA ASP A 46 -4.25 -1.44 -30.51
C ASP A 46 -4.84 -0.91 -31.82
N ALA A 47 -6.11 -0.47 -31.81
CA ALA A 47 -6.77 0.11 -32.98
C ALA A 47 -6.32 1.54 -33.30
N LEU A 48 -5.51 2.17 -32.44
CA LEU A 48 -5.00 3.53 -32.67
C LEU A 48 -4.03 3.54 -33.86
N LYS A 49 -4.46 4.21 -34.94
CA LYS A 49 -3.67 4.37 -36.16
C LYS A 49 -2.71 5.55 -36.06
N ARG A 50 -1.58 5.45 -36.76
CA ARG A 50 -0.67 6.59 -37.00
C ARG A 50 -1.46 7.77 -37.57
N GLY A 51 -1.40 8.93 -36.90
CA GLY A 51 -2.12 10.15 -37.26
C GLY A 51 -3.35 10.49 -36.39
N HIS A 52 -3.84 9.57 -35.55
CA HIS A 52 -4.86 9.84 -34.52
C HIS A 52 -4.29 9.72 -33.10
N GLU A 53 -3.01 10.03 -32.95
CA GLU A 53 -2.27 9.76 -31.71
C GLU A 53 -2.74 10.68 -30.57
N SER A 54 -3.33 11.84 -30.86
CA SER A 54 -3.95 12.71 -29.85
C SER A 54 -5.01 11.99 -29.00
N VAL A 55 -5.72 11.01 -29.59
CA VAL A 55 -6.70 10.18 -28.88
C VAL A 55 -6.04 9.39 -27.75
N LEU A 56 -4.77 8.98 -27.91
CA LEU A 56 -4.01 8.31 -26.85
C LEU A 56 -3.89 9.19 -25.60
N GLY A 57 -3.74 10.51 -25.77
CA GLY A 57 -3.74 11.46 -24.66
C GLY A 57 -5.07 11.45 -23.91
N ASP A 58 -6.19 11.49 -24.65
CA ASP A 58 -7.53 11.42 -24.06
C ASP A 58 -7.76 10.10 -23.31
N LEU A 59 -7.36 8.96 -23.90
CA LEU A 59 -7.45 7.65 -23.24
C LEU A 59 -6.60 7.61 -21.96
N SER A 60 -5.40 8.20 -22.01
CA SER A 60 -4.50 8.27 -20.86
C SER A 60 -5.12 9.12 -19.74
N MET A 61 -5.82 10.21 -20.05
CA MET A 61 -6.54 11.01 -19.05
C MET A 61 -7.71 10.28 -18.41
N VAL A 62 -8.45 9.50 -19.21
CA VAL A 62 -9.50 8.62 -18.67
C VAL A 62 -8.90 7.62 -17.69
N LEU A 63 -7.73 7.06 -17.99
CA LEU A 63 -7.02 6.13 -17.09
C LEU A 63 -6.40 6.81 -15.87
N CYS A 64 -6.00 8.08 -15.99
CA CYS A 64 -5.47 8.89 -14.88
C CYS A 64 -6.55 9.23 -13.84
N GLU A 65 -7.83 9.05 -14.16
CA GLU A 65 -8.94 9.28 -13.24
C GLU A 65 -8.82 8.36 -11.99
N PRO A 66 -8.96 8.88 -10.76
CA PRO A 66 -8.71 8.12 -9.54
C PRO A 66 -9.49 6.80 -9.41
N TYR A 67 -10.77 6.75 -9.79
CA TYR A 67 -11.57 5.52 -9.70
C TYR A 67 -11.14 4.49 -10.74
N ALA A 68 -10.88 4.92 -11.98
CA ALA A 68 -10.36 4.08 -13.05
C ALA A 68 -9.00 3.48 -12.68
N MET A 69 -8.04 4.32 -12.26
CA MET A 69 -6.71 3.90 -11.85
C MET A 69 -6.77 2.88 -10.70
N ASN A 70 -7.61 3.14 -9.69
CA ASN A 70 -7.80 2.23 -8.56
C ASN A 70 -8.37 0.87 -8.99
N ILE A 71 -9.35 0.82 -9.89
CA ILE A 71 -9.90 -0.45 -10.39
C ILE A 71 -8.89 -1.23 -11.23
N VAL A 72 -8.11 -0.56 -12.07
CA VAL A 72 -7.04 -1.21 -12.85
C VAL A 72 -6.01 -1.81 -11.90
N LEU A 73 -5.54 -1.06 -10.90
CA LEU A 73 -4.55 -1.53 -9.92
C LEU A 73 -5.08 -2.65 -9.02
N GLN A 74 -6.34 -2.58 -8.58
CA GLN A 74 -6.98 -3.71 -7.89
C GLN A 74 -7.07 -4.95 -8.79
N SER A 75 -7.27 -4.77 -10.09
CA SER A 75 -7.28 -5.88 -11.05
C SER A 75 -5.86 -6.42 -11.28
N VAL A 76 -4.82 -5.58 -11.26
CA VAL A 76 -3.39 -6.03 -11.25
C VAL A 76 -3.14 -6.93 -10.05
N MET A 77 -3.56 -6.51 -8.85
CA MET A 77 -3.42 -7.31 -7.63
C MET A 77 -4.13 -8.66 -7.72
N LYS A 78 -5.36 -8.69 -8.24
CA LYS A 78 -6.09 -9.94 -8.49
C LYS A 78 -5.39 -10.82 -9.53
N ALA A 79 -4.86 -10.23 -10.59
CA ALA A 79 -4.15 -10.97 -11.64
C ALA A 79 -2.82 -11.57 -11.12
N LEU A 80 -2.09 -10.84 -10.27
CA LEU A 80 -0.89 -11.36 -9.59
C LEU A 80 -1.25 -12.51 -8.63
N GLN A 81 -2.31 -12.34 -7.84
CA GLN A 81 -2.83 -13.40 -6.97
C GLN A 81 -3.23 -14.64 -7.78
N ASN A 82 -3.88 -14.47 -8.92
CA ASN A 82 -4.21 -15.58 -9.82
C ASN A 82 -2.93 -16.27 -10.34
N CYS A 83 -1.88 -15.51 -10.66
CA CYS A 83 -0.59 -16.09 -11.07
C CYS A 83 0.01 -17.00 -9.99
N VAL A 84 -0.14 -16.65 -8.70
CA VAL A 84 0.25 -17.53 -7.59
C VAL A 84 -0.59 -18.80 -7.58
N ILE A 85 -1.92 -18.68 -7.71
CA ILE A 85 -2.85 -19.81 -7.62
C ILE A 85 -2.69 -20.78 -8.80
N THR A 86 -2.46 -20.27 -10.01
CA THR A 86 -2.34 -21.06 -11.23
C THR A 86 -0.90 -21.40 -11.62
N GLU A 87 0.08 -21.01 -10.79
CA GLU A 87 1.51 -21.19 -11.03
C GLU A 87 1.98 -20.65 -12.40
N THR A 88 1.30 -19.62 -12.92
CA THR A 88 1.63 -19.03 -14.22
C THR A 88 2.60 -17.86 -14.03
N LEU A 89 3.57 -17.72 -14.94
CA LEU A 89 4.50 -16.61 -14.90
C LEU A 89 3.78 -15.28 -15.21
N PRO A 90 4.10 -14.17 -14.51
CA PRO A 90 3.48 -12.86 -14.76
C PRO A 90 3.52 -12.39 -16.22
N ARG A 91 4.59 -12.72 -16.95
CA ARG A 91 4.75 -12.36 -18.36
C ARG A 91 3.83 -13.11 -19.32
N ASP A 92 3.37 -14.30 -18.92
CA ASP A 92 2.56 -15.19 -19.77
C ASP A 92 1.06 -14.90 -19.59
N ASN A 93 0.69 -14.05 -18.63
CA ASN A 93 -0.66 -13.60 -18.40
C ASN A 93 -0.96 -12.31 -19.22
N PRO A 94 -1.71 -12.40 -20.33
CA PRO A 94 -1.94 -11.25 -21.22
C PRO A 94 -2.77 -10.15 -20.55
N ASP A 95 -3.70 -10.52 -19.65
CA ASP A 95 -4.51 -9.54 -18.92
C ASP A 95 -3.63 -8.71 -17.99
N LEU A 96 -2.65 -9.34 -17.31
CA LEU A 96 -1.69 -8.63 -16.45
C LEU A 96 -0.83 -7.66 -17.26
N VAL A 97 -0.36 -8.08 -18.45
CA VAL A 97 0.43 -7.21 -19.34
C VAL A 97 -0.38 -5.99 -19.76
N LEU A 98 -1.64 -6.17 -20.17
CA LEU A 98 -2.55 -5.07 -20.49
C LEU A 98 -2.78 -4.15 -19.29
N LEU A 99 -3.05 -4.70 -18.11
CA LEU A 99 -3.33 -3.89 -16.93
C LEU A 99 -2.11 -3.03 -16.56
N CYS A 100 -0.90 -3.59 -16.62
CA CYS A 100 0.35 -2.84 -16.43
C CYS A 100 0.54 -1.73 -17.48
N ARG A 101 0.19 -2.00 -18.74
CA ARG A 101 0.21 -1.03 -19.84
C ARG A 101 -0.75 0.12 -19.58
N MET A 102 -1.99 -0.18 -19.20
CA MET A 102 -3.00 0.82 -18.84
C MET A 102 -2.60 1.66 -17.63
N THR A 103 -2.06 1.04 -16.57
CA THR A 103 -1.55 1.78 -15.42
C THR A 103 -0.43 2.73 -15.83
N LEU A 104 0.52 2.25 -16.65
CA LEU A 104 1.63 3.09 -17.10
C LEU A 104 1.16 4.27 -17.97
N LEU A 105 0.17 4.06 -18.85
CA LEU A 105 -0.47 5.14 -19.62
C LEU A 105 -1.11 6.18 -18.69
N GLY A 106 -1.91 5.75 -17.72
CA GLY A 106 -2.55 6.66 -16.78
C GLY A 106 -1.56 7.43 -15.90
N LEU A 107 -0.46 6.80 -15.48
CA LEU A 107 0.59 7.47 -14.68
C LEU A 107 1.35 8.54 -15.47
N ASN A 108 1.51 8.35 -16.78
CA ASN A 108 2.22 9.30 -17.66
C ASN A 108 1.27 10.22 -18.44
N ALA A 109 -0.04 10.23 -18.12
CA ALA A 109 -1.05 10.96 -18.88
C ALA A 109 -0.73 12.46 -19.01
N TRP A 110 -0.33 13.09 -17.91
CA TRP A 110 0.06 14.49 -17.88
C TRP A 110 1.31 14.76 -18.72
N GLU A 111 2.34 13.91 -18.65
CA GLU A 111 3.55 14.07 -19.46
C GLU A 111 3.24 13.93 -20.96
N ILE A 112 2.39 12.97 -21.33
CA ILE A 112 1.97 12.75 -22.73
C ILE A 112 1.25 13.99 -23.27
N ILE A 113 0.37 14.60 -22.47
CA ILE A 113 -0.39 15.79 -22.87
C ILE A 113 0.49 17.03 -22.91
N ASP A 114 1.29 17.28 -21.87
CA ASP A 114 2.12 18.48 -21.80
C ASP A 114 3.21 18.48 -22.88
N SER A 115 3.80 17.32 -23.15
CA SER A 115 4.82 17.17 -24.20
C SER A 115 4.24 17.12 -25.61
N GLN A 116 2.93 16.88 -25.76
CA GLN A 116 2.26 16.60 -27.02
C GLN A 116 2.92 15.43 -27.80
N ASN A 117 3.66 14.57 -27.11
CA ASN A 117 4.31 13.40 -27.67
C ASN A 117 3.47 12.16 -27.35
N TYR A 118 2.53 11.87 -28.23
CA TYR A 118 1.54 10.82 -28.08
C TYR A 118 2.09 9.42 -28.39
N VAL A 119 3.13 9.04 -27.67
CA VAL A 119 3.77 7.73 -27.78
C VAL A 119 3.54 6.96 -26.51
N GLU A 120 3.11 5.71 -26.67
CA GLU A 120 2.93 4.81 -25.56
C GLU A 120 4.26 4.53 -24.82
N PRO A 121 4.29 4.69 -23.48
CA PRO A 121 5.45 4.34 -22.68
C PRO A 121 5.77 2.84 -22.78
N LYS A 122 7.05 2.52 -23.04
CA LYS A 122 7.48 1.13 -23.19
C LYS A 122 7.65 0.46 -21.83
N LEU A 123 7.02 -0.70 -21.67
CA LEU A 123 7.24 -1.58 -20.52
C LEU A 123 8.55 -2.34 -20.66
N GLU A 124 9.40 -2.24 -19.64
CA GLU A 124 10.65 -2.99 -19.61
C GLU A 124 10.39 -4.49 -19.33
N PRO A 125 10.95 -5.44 -20.11
CA PRO A 125 10.78 -6.88 -19.84
C PRO A 125 11.27 -7.31 -18.45
N GLY A 126 12.25 -6.59 -17.90
CA GLY A 126 12.75 -6.77 -16.53
C GLY A 126 11.68 -6.56 -15.46
N PHE A 127 10.67 -5.74 -15.73
CA PHE A 127 9.56 -5.50 -14.81
C PHE A 127 8.77 -6.79 -14.57
N PHE A 128 8.45 -7.56 -15.61
CA PHE A 128 7.71 -8.83 -15.47
C PHE A 128 8.59 -9.95 -14.92
N THR A 129 9.81 -10.07 -15.46
CA THR A 129 10.72 -11.21 -15.19
C THR A 129 11.49 -11.10 -13.89
N LYS A 130 11.66 -9.89 -13.33
CA LYS A 130 12.37 -9.68 -12.06
C LYS A 130 11.42 -9.14 -10.99
N PHE A 131 10.83 -7.96 -11.22
CA PHE A 131 10.05 -7.28 -10.19
C PHE A 131 8.72 -8.01 -9.89
N LEU A 132 7.85 -8.20 -10.89
CA LEU A 132 6.57 -8.90 -10.68
C LEU A 132 6.76 -10.37 -10.31
N SER A 133 7.80 -11.02 -10.83
CA SER A 133 8.14 -12.39 -10.42
C SER A 133 8.49 -12.44 -8.93
N TYR A 134 9.26 -11.47 -8.43
CA TYR A 134 9.51 -11.33 -7.00
C TYR A 134 8.24 -11.00 -6.19
N MET A 135 7.35 -10.15 -6.71
CA MET A 135 6.05 -9.87 -6.07
C MET A 135 5.19 -11.13 -5.93
N VAL A 136 5.13 -11.98 -6.97
CA VAL A 136 4.42 -13.26 -6.92
C VAL A 136 5.05 -14.20 -5.90
N SER A 137 6.38 -14.25 -5.81
CA SER A 137 7.08 -15.01 -4.77
C SER A 137 6.72 -14.52 -3.36
N LEU A 138 6.71 -13.20 -3.12
CA LEU A 138 6.27 -12.63 -1.84
C LEU A 138 4.82 -13.03 -1.52
N MET A 139 3.90 -12.89 -2.47
CA MET A 139 2.49 -13.26 -2.29
C MET A 139 2.31 -14.77 -2.02
N ALA A 140 3.18 -15.62 -2.58
CA ALA A 140 3.18 -17.05 -2.30
C ALA A 140 3.72 -17.35 -0.89
N GLU A 141 4.80 -16.70 -0.48
CA GLU A 141 5.36 -16.81 0.87
C GLU A 141 4.35 -16.36 1.94
N ASP A 142 3.61 -15.28 1.71
CA ASP A 142 2.53 -14.82 2.59
C ASP A 142 1.45 -15.90 2.77
N GLN A 143 1.04 -16.56 1.69
CA GLN A 143 0.05 -17.64 1.75
C GLN A 143 0.58 -18.84 2.53
N VAL A 144 1.84 -19.23 2.29
CA VAL A 144 2.49 -20.30 3.06
C VAL A 144 2.49 -19.94 4.54
N ARG A 145 2.92 -18.72 4.91
CA ARG A 145 2.91 -18.26 6.31
C ARG A 145 1.51 -18.26 6.91
N TYR A 146 0.50 -17.85 6.16
CA TYR A 146 -0.89 -17.89 6.60
C TYR A 146 -1.37 -19.31 6.92
N PHE A 147 -0.96 -20.32 6.13
CA PHE A 147 -1.28 -21.72 6.41
C PHE A 147 -0.46 -22.29 7.56
N THR A 148 0.85 -22.01 7.61
CA THR A 148 1.75 -22.38 8.72
C THR A 148 1.23 -21.87 10.06
N ALA A 149 0.71 -20.64 10.11
CA ALA A 149 0.14 -20.06 11.33
C ALA A 149 -1.05 -20.84 11.90
N LYS A 150 -1.69 -21.70 11.11
CA LYS A 150 -2.83 -22.54 11.53
C LYS A 150 -2.39 -23.93 12.02
N ILE A 151 -1.13 -24.31 11.83
CA ILE A 151 -0.61 -25.62 12.21
C ILE A 151 -0.15 -25.55 13.68
N PRO A 152 -0.73 -26.36 14.59
CA PRO A 152 -0.33 -26.36 15.99
C PRO A 152 1.13 -26.80 16.16
N GLY A 153 1.94 -26.00 16.86
CA GLY A 153 3.32 -26.32 17.20
C GLY A 153 4.38 -25.76 16.23
N GLU A 154 3.97 -25.18 15.09
CA GLU A 154 4.89 -24.47 14.20
C GLU A 154 5.01 -23.00 14.59
N THR A 155 6.25 -22.50 14.65
CA THR A 155 6.54 -21.09 14.91
C THR A 155 6.61 -20.34 13.58
N VAL A 156 5.74 -19.35 13.40
CA VAL A 156 5.79 -18.46 12.22
C VAL A 156 6.99 -17.53 12.36
N THR A 157 8.00 -17.74 11.52
CA THR A 157 9.16 -16.84 11.46
C THR A 157 8.78 -15.55 10.72
N PRO A 158 9.11 -14.37 11.27
CA PRO A 158 8.96 -13.11 10.56
C PRO A 158 9.77 -13.12 9.25
N PRO A 159 9.19 -12.64 8.13
CA PRO A 159 9.91 -12.59 6.87
C PRO A 159 11.02 -11.52 6.90
N PRO A 160 12.14 -11.75 6.20
CA PRO A 160 13.19 -10.74 6.08
C PRO A 160 12.70 -9.55 5.26
N LEU A 161 13.32 -8.38 5.45
CA LEU A 161 13.02 -7.21 4.61
C LEU A 161 13.30 -7.51 3.12
N PRO A 162 12.55 -6.90 2.19
CA PRO A 162 12.78 -7.08 0.77
C PRO A 162 14.21 -6.72 0.35
N PRO A 163 14.82 -7.43 -0.61
CA PRO A 163 16.17 -7.14 -1.10
C PRO A 163 16.32 -5.73 -1.69
N ASP A 164 17.55 -5.22 -1.75
CA ASP A 164 17.89 -3.90 -2.36
C ASP A 164 17.41 -3.76 -3.81
N MET A 165 17.33 -4.88 -4.54
CA MET A 165 16.78 -4.93 -5.89
C MET A 165 15.33 -4.39 -5.92
N TYR A 166 14.51 -4.80 -4.95
CA TYR A 166 13.13 -4.33 -4.80
C TYR A 166 13.07 -2.82 -4.55
N ALA A 167 13.87 -2.32 -3.60
CA ALA A 167 13.98 -0.88 -3.30
C ALA A 167 14.42 -0.07 -4.55
N THR A 168 15.34 -0.63 -5.35
CA THR A 168 15.79 -0.01 -6.60
C THR A 168 14.66 0.13 -7.62
N TRP A 169 13.82 -0.90 -7.79
CA TRP A 169 12.67 -0.83 -8.71
C TRP A 169 11.64 0.20 -8.28
N ILE A 170 11.20 0.18 -7.02
CA ILE A 170 10.17 1.11 -6.54
C ILE A 170 10.65 2.57 -6.52
N SER A 171 11.97 2.81 -6.48
CA SER A 171 12.55 4.16 -6.52
C SER A 171 12.73 4.74 -7.91
N ARG A 172 12.72 3.90 -8.95
CA ARG A 172 13.05 4.28 -10.33
C ARG A 172 11.88 4.16 -11.31
N TYR A 173 10.89 3.33 -11.00
CA TYR A 173 9.79 3.05 -11.90
C TYR A 173 8.46 3.33 -11.20
N PRO A 174 7.63 4.28 -11.68
CA PRO A 174 6.40 4.67 -11.01
C PRO A 174 5.41 3.51 -10.91
N LEU A 175 5.37 2.67 -11.95
CA LEU A 175 4.54 1.47 -11.98
C LEU A 175 4.91 0.49 -10.86
N ALA A 176 6.20 0.30 -10.58
CA ALA A 176 6.66 -0.55 -9.49
C ALA A 176 6.27 0.02 -8.13
N SER A 177 6.39 1.34 -7.94
CA SER A 177 5.98 2.04 -6.71
C SER A 177 4.49 1.82 -6.43
N VAL A 178 3.64 2.02 -7.43
CA VAL A 178 2.19 1.92 -7.25
C VAL A 178 1.74 0.48 -7.04
N VAL A 179 2.36 -0.49 -7.73
CA VAL A 179 2.14 -1.93 -7.46
C VAL A 179 2.51 -2.29 -6.03
N ALA A 180 3.68 -1.84 -5.54
CA ALA A 180 4.12 -2.05 -4.16
C ALA A 180 3.15 -1.43 -3.14
N MET A 181 2.68 -0.21 -3.39
CA MET A 181 1.69 0.48 -2.55
C MET A 181 0.37 -0.30 -2.47
N TYR A 182 -0.16 -0.75 -3.61
CA TYR A 182 -1.43 -1.50 -3.63
C TYR A 182 -1.31 -2.89 -3.01
N TYR A 183 -0.14 -3.53 -3.12
CA TYR A 183 0.12 -4.76 -2.39
C TYR A 183 0.13 -4.54 -0.88
N CYS A 184 0.79 -3.48 -0.40
CA CYS A 184 0.75 -3.11 1.03
C CYS A 184 -0.69 -2.86 1.52
N LEU A 185 -1.52 -2.17 0.73
CA LEU A 185 -2.94 -1.96 1.04
C LEU A 185 -3.70 -3.30 1.10
N GLN A 186 -3.41 -4.23 0.19
CA GLN A 186 -4.01 -5.56 0.22
C GLN A 186 -3.61 -6.32 1.49
N CYS A 187 -2.34 -6.32 1.88
CA CYS A 187 -1.88 -6.98 3.11
C CYS A 187 -2.56 -6.37 4.35
N ALA A 188 -2.65 -5.04 4.41
CA ALA A 188 -3.35 -4.35 5.50
C ALA A 188 -4.85 -4.69 5.53
N ARG A 189 -5.50 -4.76 4.37
CA ARG A 189 -6.92 -5.17 4.25
C ARG A 189 -7.15 -6.61 4.71
N MET A 190 -6.19 -7.50 4.44
CA MET A 190 -6.21 -8.90 4.88
C MET A 190 -5.81 -9.07 6.36
N LYS A 191 -5.40 -7.99 7.03
CA LYS A 191 -4.89 -7.96 8.41
C LYS A 191 -3.66 -8.85 8.61
N ASP A 192 -2.81 -8.95 7.60
CA ASP A 192 -1.53 -9.66 7.71
C ASP A 192 -0.48 -8.71 8.32
N ARG A 193 -0.32 -8.78 9.64
CA ARG A 193 0.66 -7.97 10.40
C ARG A 193 2.09 -8.13 9.87
N LEU A 194 2.51 -9.35 9.55
CA LEU A 194 3.89 -9.64 9.17
C LEU A 194 4.20 -9.10 7.77
N ALA A 195 3.28 -9.30 6.81
CA ALA A 195 3.45 -8.77 5.46
C ALA A 195 3.43 -7.23 5.45
N VAL A 196 2.57 -6.59 6.26
CA VAL A 196 2.57 -5.12 6.39
C VAL A 196 3.88 -4.63 7.02
N ALA A 197 4.36 -5.27 8.09
CA ALA A 197 5.63 -4.89 8.74
C ALA A 197 6.84 -5.05 7.81
N GLN A 198 6.79 -6.00 6.87
CA GLN A 198 7.85 -6.24 5.90
C GLN A 198 7.86 -5.18 4.77
N ILE A 199 6.68 -4.86 4.22
CA ILE A 199 6.56 -4.04 3.00
C ILE A 199 6.47 -2.55 3.32
N LEU A 200 5.71 -2.15 4.34
CA LEU A 200 5.44 -0.74 4.62
C LEU A 200 6.72 0.11 4.80
N PRO A 201 7.76 -0.34 5.53
CA PRO A 201 9.04 0.38 5.64
C PRO A 201 9.72 0.69 4.31
N THR A 202 9.53 -0.16 3.30
CA THR A 202 10.20 0.00 2.00
C THR A 202 9.55 1.07 1.14
N LEU A 203 8.29 1.42 1.39
CA LEU A 203 7.53 2.39 0.59
C LEU A 203 8.07 3.82 0.69
N ILE A 204 8.92 4.10 1.68
CA ILE A 204 9.67 5.37 1.77
C ILE A 204 10.54 5.62 0.52
N HIS A 205 10.91 4.55 -0.19
CA HIS A 205 11.72 4.62 -1.40
C HIS A 205 10.90 4.82 -2.67
N CYS A 206 9.56 4.90 -2.60
CA CYS A 206 8.71 5.09 -3.77
C CYS A 206 9.06 6.38 -4.53
N GLU A 207 9.21 6.26 -5.85
CA GLU A 207 9.41 7.39 -6.75
C GLU A 207 8.31 8.44 -6.56
N GLY A 208 8.64 9.73 -6.68
CA GLY A 208 7.66 10.81 -6.61
C GLY A 208 6.97 10.98 -5.26
N GLU A 209 7.41 10.24 -4.22
CA GLU A 209 6.82 10.28 -2.88
C GLU A 209 5.32 9.93 -2.86
N HIS A 210 4.87 9.13 -3.83
CA HIS A 210 3.47 8.70 -3.95
C HIS A 210 2.95 7.99 -2.69
N ALA A 211 3.84 7.35 -1.91
CA ALA A 211 3.51 6.75 -0.62
C ALA A 211 3.03 7.76 0.44
N TYR A 212 3.28 9.06 0.25
CA TYR A 212 2.80 10.14 1.12
C TYR A 212 1.66 10.96 0.51
N ALA A 213 1.07 10.49 -0.60
CA ALA A 213 -0.13 11.09 -1.17
C ALA A 213 -1.35 10.84 -0.27
N ASP A 214 -2.23 11.84 -0.15
CA ASP A 214 -3.40 11.77 0.74
C ASP A 214 -4.32 10.59 0.46
N THR A 215 -4.57 10.28 -0.82
CA THR A 215 -5.42 9.15 -1.20
C THR A 215 -4.89 7.82 -0.65
N PHE A 216 -3.59 7.59 -0.78
CA PHE A 216 -2.96 6.37 -0.27
C PHE A 216 -2.94 6.35 1.26
N LEU A 217 -2.50 7.44 1.90
CA LEU A 217 -2.43 7.54 3.35
C LEU A 217 -3.80 7.37 4.00
N HIS A 218 -4.85 7.92 3.39
CA HIS A 218 -6.22 7.76 3.87
C HIS A 218 -6.65 6.29 3.88
N CYS A 219 -6.44 5.58 2.77
CA CYS A 219 -6.73 4.14 2.68
C CYS A 219 -5.88 3.32 3.65
N LEU A 220 -4.59 3.61 3.74
CA LEU A 220 -3.66 2.92 4.63
C LEU A 220 -4.07 3.11 6.10
N THR A 221 -4.27 4.36 6.54
CA THR A 221 -4.73 4.68 7.90
C THR A 221 -6.04 3.98 8.21
N SER A 222 -7.01 3.96 7.28
CA SER A 222 -8.28 3.27 7.49
C SER A 222 -8.10 1.76 7.72
N TYR A 223 -7.22 1.10 6.97
CA TYR A 223 -6.93 -0.32 7.17
C TYR A 223 -6.14 -0.58 8.45
N LEU A 224 -5.15 0.26 8.78
CA LEU A 224 -4.37 0.15 10.01
C LEU A 224 -5.25 0.32 11.27
N VAL A 225 -6.25 1.19 11.25
CA VAL A 225 -7.23 1.31 12.36
C VAL A 225 -7.96 -0.02 12.60
N HIS A 226 -8.23 -0.80 11.56
CA HIS A 226 -8.85 -2.12 11.69
C HIS A 226 -7.89 -3.22 12.18
N MET A 227 -6.60 -2.91 12.30
CA MET A 227 -5.51 -3.73 12.86
C MET A 227 -5.07 -3.23 14.25
N LYS A 228 -5.95 -2.52 14.99
CA LYS A 228 -5.61 -1.90 16.29
C LYS A 228 -4.98 -2.85 17.32
N ASP A 229 -5.35 -4.13 17.32
CA ASP A 229 -4.82 -5.12 18.26
C ASP A 229 -3.35 -5.49 17.95
N ASP A 230 -2.95 -5.40 16.67
CA ASP A 230 -1.58 -5.68 16.22
C ASP A 230 -0.57 -4.65 16.73
N PHE A 231 -1.02 -3.44 17.09
CA PHE A 231 -0.18 -2.40 17.69
C PHE A 231 0.29 -2.70 19.11
N GLN A 232 -0.19 -3.79 19.73
CA GLN A 232 0.40 -4.29 20.97
C GLN A 232 1.81 -4.87 20.73
N HIS A 233 2.13 -5.26 19.49
CA HIS A 233 3.44 -5.80 19.15
C HIS A 233 4.44 -4.67 18.85
N PRO A 234 5.60 -4.64 19.53
CA PRO A 234 6.58 -3.56 19.37
C PRO A 234 7.17 -3.50 17.95
N GLU A 235 7.42 -4.65 17.33
CA GLU A 235 7.94 -4.74 15.96
C GLU A 235 7.00 -4.06 14.94
N PHE A 236 5.69 -4.24 15.10
CA PHE A 236 4.70 -3.62 14.22
C PHE A 236 4.62 -2.11 14.45
N CYS A 237 4.69 -1.67 15.71
CA CYS A 237 4.81 -0.25 16.04
C CYS A 237 6.04 0.39 15.40
N THR A 238 7.20 -0.27 15.46
CA THR A 238 8.43 0.22 14.84
C THR A 238 8.29 0.31 13.32
N ALA A 239 7.79 -0.74 12.67
CA ALA A 239 7.61 -0.74 11.22
C ALA A 239 6.65 0.36 10.73
N VAL A 240 5.56 0.61 11.46
CA VAL A 240 4.56 1.63 11.09
C VAL A 240 5.04 3.03 11.47
N PHE A 241 5.40 3.27 12.73
CA PHE A 241 5.71 4.61 13.20
C PHE A 241 7.14 5.01 12.85
N ASP A 242 8.13 4.22 13.26
CA ASP A 242 9.54 4.61 13.13
C ASP A 242 10.01 4.55 11.69
N ASP A 243 9.70 3.44 11.02
CA ASP A 243 10.25 3.17 9.70
C ASP A 243 9.48 3.80 8.53
N PHE A 244 8.19 4.10 8.71
CA PHE A 244 7.36 4.68 7.65
C PHE A 244 6.93 6.13 7.92
N PHE A 245 6.30 6.41 9.06
CA PHE A 245 5.81 7.76 9.38
C PHE A 245 6.91 8.72 9.84
N MET A 246 7.86 8.28 10.67
CA MET A 246 8.94 9.10 11.25
C MET A 246 10.21 9.13 10.41
N ARG A 247 10.48 8.05 9.66
CA ARG A 247 11.71 7.94 8.87
C ARG A 247 11.82 9.04 7.81
N THR A 248 13.05 9.52 7.62
CA THR A 248 13.40 10.51 6.60
C THR A 248 13.71 9.82 5.27
N ASN A 249 13.16 10.32 4.16
CA ASN A 249 13.52 9.85 2.82
C ASN A 249 14.98 10.21 2.51
N HIS A 250 15.87 9.22 2.45
CA HIS A 250 17.30 9.43 2.16
C HIS A 250 17.68 9.43 0.65
N LEU A 251 16.72 9.33 -0.28
CA LEU A 251 17.04 9.23 -1.71
C LEU A 251 16.64 10.47 -2.53
N SER A 252 17.48 11.50 -2.47
CA SER A 252 17.66 12.41 -3.61
C SER A 252 19.13 12.84 -3.74
N LYS A 253 20.03 11.87 -3.95
CA LYS A 253 21.40 12.14 -4.41
C LYS A 253 21.49 11.93 -5.92
N LYS A 254 20.84 12.76 -6.73
CA LYS A 254 21.23 13.03 -8.13
C LYS A 254 20.39 14.16 -8.76
N LYS A 255 20.82 15.40 -8.53
CA LYS A 255 20.98 16.44 -9.57
C LYS A 255 21.68 17.62 -8.91
N LYS A 256 22.93 17.86 -9.32
CA LYS A 256 23.69 19.07 -9.00
C LYS A 256 22.93 20.26 -9.60
N SER A 257 22.14 20.94 -8.79
CA SER A 257 21.82 22.36 -8.95
C SER A 257 21.67 22.94 -7.55
N ALA A 258 22.19 24.15 -7.36
CA ALA A 258 22.50 24.78 -6.08
C ALA A 258 21.26 25.28 -5.31
N HIS A 259 20.33 24.37 -5.02
CA HIS A 259 19.37 24.55 -3.94
C HIS A 259 19.40 23.31 -3.06
N LYS A 260 19.95 23.51 -1.86
CA LYS A 260 20.06 22.54 -0.78
C LYS A 260 18.64 22.06 -0.40
N LYS A 261 18.13 21.05 -1.13
CA LYS A 261 16.84 20.42 -0.85
C LYS A 261 16.97 19.69 0.49
N ARG A 262 16.45 20.32 1.56
CA ARG A 262 16.51 19.83 2.94
C ARG A 262 15.91 18.42 2.99
N LEU A 263 16.60 17.54 3.70
CA LEU A 263 16.05 16.28 4.20
C LEU A 263 14.90 16.65 5.14
N THR A 264 13.66 16.45 4.74
CA THR A 264 12.50 16.65 5.62
C THR A 264 12.05 15.28 6.13
N PRO A 265 11.93 15.06 7.45
CA PRO A 265 11.26 13.88 7.97
C PRO A 265 9.85 13.79 7.39
N ALA A 266 9.33 12.58 7.19
CA ALA A 266 7.96 12.43 6.66
C ALA A 266 6.92 13.14 7.57
N VAL A 267 7.20 13.19 8.88
CA VAL A 267 6.47 13.96 9.90
C VAL A 267 6.60 15.48 9.78
N SER A 268 7.53 16.03 9.00
CA SER A 268 7.51 17.48 8.69
C SER A 268 6.38 17.86 7.73
N ARG A 269 5.71 16.89 7.11
CA ARG A 269 4.59 17.15 6.20
C ARG A 269 3.29 17.18 6.97
N GLU A 270 2.57 18.29 6.85
CA GLU A 270 1.29 18.47 7.52
C GLU A 270 0.27 17.38 7.17
N ASN A 271 0.24 16.93 5.91
CA ASN A 271 -0.71 15.93 5.47
C ASN A 271 -0.42 14.54 6.08
N VAL A 272 0.86 14.16 6.17
CA VAL A 272 1.30 12.92 6.84
C VAL A 272 0.98 12.98 8.33
N LEU A 273 1.27 14.12 8.99
CA LEU A 273 0.93 14.37 10.39
C LEU A 273 -0.57 14.21 10.66
N ARG A 274 -1.43 14.79 9.81
CA ARG A 274 -2.89 14.65 9.96
C ARG A 274 -3.32 13.18 9.93
N HIS A 275 -2.74 12.37 9.04
CA HIS A 275 -3.06 10.94 8.94
C HIS A 275 -2.51 10.13 10.12
N LEU A 276 -1.30 10.45 10.58
CA LEU A 276 -0.69 9.85 11.76
C LEU A 276 -1.52 10.16 13.03
N LEU A 277 -1.87 11.42 13.26
CA LEU A 277 -2.69 11.82 14.42
C LEU A 277 -4.07 11.16 14.39
N ARG A 278 -4.72 11.09 13.22
CA ARG A 278 -5.98 10.35 13.04
C ARG A 278 -5.82 8.88 13.41
N LEU A 279 -4.74 8.23 12.95
CA LEU A 279 -4.43 6.85 13.32
C LEU A 279 -4.31 6.71 14.84
N LEU A 280 -3.45 7.53 15.47
CA LEU A 280 -3.19 7.51 16.92
C LEU A 280 -4.46 7.72 17.76
N ILE A 281 -5.35 8.64 17.37
CA ILE A 281 -6.64 8.88 18.04
C ILE A 281 -7.50 7.61 18.11
N HIS A 282 -7.38 6.71 17.15
CA HIS A 282 -8.15 5.46 17.15
C HIS A 282 -7.45 4.31 17.85
N ILE A 283 -6.11 4.30 17.91
CA ILE A 283 -5.34 3.15 18.41
C ILE A 283 -4.61 3.39 19.75
N TYR A 284 -4.63 4.61 20.31
CA TYR A 284 -3.88 4.98 21.53
C TYR A 284 -4.01 3.98 22.69
N HIS A 285 -5.21 3.41 22.91
CA HIS A 285 -5.47 2.40 23.94
C HIS A 285 -4.71 1.06 23.78
N LYS A 286 -4.13 0.79 22.61
CA LYS A 286 -3.43 -0.45 22.27
C LYS A 286 -1.93 -0.28 22.04
N VAL A 287 -1.45 0.96 21.91
CA VAL A 287 -0.04 1.27 21.67
C VAL A 287 0.70 1.38 23.01
N PRO A 288 1.94 0.87 23.13
CA PRO A 288 2.75 1.08 24.33
C PRO A 288 2.93 2.56 24.68
N ARG A 289 2.68 2.92 25.95
CA ARG A 289 2.68 4.33 26.40
C ARG A 289 4.00 5.06 26.13
N GLN A 290 5.13 4.40 26.36
CA GLN A 290 6.46 4.95 26.06
C GLN A 290 6.61 5.35 24.58
N LYS A 291 6.00 4.57 23.67
CA LYS A 291 6.02 4.84 22.24
C LYS A 291 5.16 6.05 21.89
N LEU A 292 3.97 6.16 22.48
CA LEU A 292 3.08 7.31 22.29
C LEU A 292 3.70 8.61 22.81
N GLU A 293 4.33 8.57 23.98
CA GLU A 293 5.03 9.73 24.57
C GLU A 293 6.18 10.18 23.66
N SER A 294 7.02 9.25 23.19
CA SER A 294 8.11 9.55 22.25
C SER A 294 7.61 10.17 20.93
N ILE A 295 6.54 9.64 20.34
CA ILE A 295 5.93 10.18 19.11
C ILE A 295 5.38 11.58 19.36
N THR A 296 4.72 11.79 20.50
CA THR A 296 4.12 13.08 20.86
C THR A 296 5.18 14.15 21.08
N GLU A 297 6.28 13.82 21.76
CA GLU A 297 7.41 14.72 21.96
C GLU A 297 8.06 15.12 20.63
N GLU A 298 8.24 14.16 19.71
CA GLU A 298 8.80 14.43 18.38
C GLU A 298 7.91 15.37 17.56
N ILE A 299 6.58 15.19 17.61
CA ILE A 299 5.61 16.08 16.95
C ILE A 299 5.66 17.48 17.56
N ILE A 300 5.67 17.62 18.89
CA ILE A 300 5.69 18.93 19.60
C ILE A 300 6.99 19.70 19.34
N SER A 301 8.10 18.99 19.13
CA SER A 301 9.37 19.62 18.82
C SER A 301 9.35 20.39 17.49
N ASP A 302 8.38 20.14 16.60
CA ASP A 302 8.21 20.90 15.37
C ASP A 302 7.52 22.25 15.65
N LYS A 303 8.23 23.34 15.33
CA LYS A 303 7.78 24.72 15.66
C LYS A 303 6.73 25.24 14.68
N ASP A 304 6.61 24.64 13.50
CA ASP A 304 5.79 25.14 12.39
C ASP A 304 4.45 24.38 12.24
N LEU A 305 3.90 23.85 13.34
CA LEU A 305 2.61 23.15 13.33
C LEU A 305 1.42 24.08 13.04
N SER A 306 0.57 23.66 12.11
CA SER A 306 -0.75 24.25 11.82
C SER A 306 -1.70 24.16 13.02
N GLU A 307 -2.61 25.13 13.14
CA GLU A 307 -3.60 25.20 14.23
C GLU A 307 -4.48 23.94 14.29
N GLN A 308 -4.90 23.41 13.14
CA GLN A 308 -5.71 22.19 13.07
C GLN A 308 -4.98 20.95 13.63
N VAL A 309 -3.67 20.88 13.37
CA VAL A 309 -2.82 19.79 13.85
C VAL A 309 -2.64 19.91 15.37
N ARG A 310 -2.45 21.13 15.88
CA ARG A 310 -2.37 21.42 17.33
C ARG A 310 -3.65 21.02 18.05
N THR A 311 -4.83 21.44 17.55
CA THR A 311 -6.12 21.04 18.16
C THR A 311 -6.29 19.52 18.19
N THR A 312 -5.88 18.83 17.12
CA THR A 312 -5.97 17.36 17.06
C THR A 312 -5.01 16.69 18.04
N LEU A 313 -3.82 17.28 18.24
CA LEU A 313 -2.84 16.83 19.22
C LEU A 313 -3.34 17.02 20.67
N ASP A 314 -3.98 18.16 20.96
CA ASP A 314 -4.56 18.44 22.27
C ASP A 314 -5.65 17.41 22.62
N VAL A 315 -6.51 17.07 21.64
CA VAL A 315 -7.53 16.01 21.79
C VAL A 315 -6.89 14.64 22.05
N LEU A 316 -5.75 14.34 21.41
CA LEU A 316 -5.02 13.09 21.66
C LEU A 316 -4.44 13.08 23.09
N GLN A 317 -3.84 14.17 23.54
CA GLN A 317 -3.29 14.30 24.89
C GLN A 317 -4.37 14.19 25.98
N GLU A 318 -5.54 14.80 25.75
CA GLU A 318 -6.70 14.68 26.65
C GLU A 318 -7.17 13.22 26.73
N LYS A 319 -7.26 12.51 25.60
CA LYS A 319 -7.63 11.09 25.59
C LYS A 319 -6.59 10.21 26.29
N MET A 320 -5.30 10.54 26.16
CA MET A 320 -4.22 9.83 26.83
C MET A 320 -4.23 10.05 28.35
N SER A 321 -4.61 11.24 28.83
CA SER A 321 -4.66 11.54 30.26
C SER A 321 -5.87 10.91 30.95
N ILE A 322 -7.00 10.79 30.26
CA ILE A 322 -8.22 10.12 30.75
C ILE A 322 -8.05 8.59 30.79
N HIS A 323 -7.22 8.04 29.90
CA HIS A 323 -7.06 6.59 29.78
C HIS A 323 -6.10 6.02 30.82
N GLU A 324 -6.64 5.52 31.92
CA GLU A 324 -5.93 4.55 32.78
C GLU A 324 -5.98 3.15 32.12
N PRO A 325 -4.82 2.50 31.87
CA PRO A 325 -4.83 1.13 31.38
C PRO A 325 -5.55 0.24 32.40
N SER A 326 -6.56 -0.51 31.95
CA SER A 326 -7.19 -1.52 32.78
C SER A 326 -6.10 -2.43 33.36
N PRO A 327 -6.11 -2.70 34.67
CA PRO A 327 -5.04 -3.46 35.30
C PRO A 327 -4.89 -4.79 34.57
N VAL A 328 -3.66 -5.08 34.16
CA VAL A 328 -3.27 -6.41 33.67
C VAL A 328 -3.83 -7.41 34.70
N PRO A 329 -4.68 -8.38 34.32
CA PRO A 329 -5.03 -9.43 35.24
C PRO A 329 -3.71 -10.06 35.65
N SER A 330 -3.32 -9.80 36.91
CA SER A 330 -2.22 -10.51 37.54
C SER A 330 -2.45 -11.99 37.25
N PRO A 331 -1.44 -12.75 36.83
CA PRO A 331 -1.62 -14.19 36.69
C PRO A 331 -2.21 -14.67 38.01
N GLU A 332 -3.45 -15.14 37.97
CA GLU A 332 -4.06 -15.76 39.14
C GLU A 332 -3.06 -16.81 39.58
N LYS A 333 -2.48 -16.61 40.76
CA LYS A 333 -1.77 -17.68 41.44
C LYS A 333 -2.83 -18.75 41.60
N LEU A 334 -2.80 -19.75 40.72
CA LEU A 334 -3.40 -21.04 40.97
C LEU A 334 -2.71 -21.54 42.24
N ASP A 335 -3.29 -21.23 43.39
CA ASP A 335 -3.05 -21.94 44.64
C ASP A 335 -3.54 -23.36 44.41
N SER A 336 -2.71 -24.16 43.76
CA SER A 336 -2.90 -25.58 43.64
C SER A 336 -2.60 -26.20 45.01
N PRO A 337 -3.59 -26.78 45.72
CA PRO A 337 -3.40 -27.32 47.06
C PRO A 337 -2.58 -28.62 47.08
N LEU A 338 -1.92 -28.98 45.98
CA LEU A 338 -1.16 -30.22 45.82
C LEU A 338 0.36 -30.07 46.03
N ALA A 339 0.87 -28.84 46.23
CA ALA A 339 2.30 -28.60 46.45
C ALA A 339 2.80 -28.91 47.88
N SER A 340 1.94 -29.41 48.77
CA SER A 340 2.27 -29.73 50.16
C SER A 340 2.40 -31.23 50.47
N VAL A 341 2.57 -32.08 49.45
CA VAL A 341 2.88 -33.50 49.66
C VAL A 341 4.39 -33.72 49.57
N PRO A 342 5.08 -34.14 50.64
CA PRO A 342 6.49 -34.49 50.58
C PRO A 342 6.68 -35.68 49.64
N ALA A 343 7.60 -35.57 48.68
CA ALA A 343 7.95 -36.66 47.79
C ALA A 343 8.50 -37.86 48.59
N PRO A 344 8.07 -39.11 48.28
CA PRO A 344 8.59 -40.29 48.96
C PRO A 344 10.06 -40.55 48.56
N THR A 345 10.87 -40.85 49.57
CA THR A 345 12.30 -41.16 49.47
C THR A 345 12.57 -42.35 48.52
N PRO A 346 13.60 -42.32 47.66
CA PRO A 346 13.92 -43.44 46.79
C PRO A 346 14.38 -44.66 47.61
N ALA A 347 13.83 -45.83 47.31
CA ALA A 347 14.24 -47.10 47.91
C ALA A 347 15.68 -47.48 47.50
N PRO A 348 16.50 -48.07 48.40
CA PRO A 348 17.85 -48.48 48.06
C PRO A 348 17.81 -49.72 47.16
N HIS A 349 18.55 -49.64 46.05
CA HIS A 349 18.84 -50.78 45.18
C HIS A 349 19.50 -51.91 45.98
N ARG A 350 19.02 -53.13 45.76
CA ARG A 350 19.69 -54.37 46.16
C ARG A 350 19.93 -55.24 44.94
#